data_AF-A0A8K0K0H5-F1
#
_entry.id   AF-A0A8K0K0H5-F1
#
_cell.length_a   1.000
_cell.length_b   1.000
_cell.length_c   1.000
_cell.angle_alpha   90.00
_cell.angle_beta   90.00
_cell.angle_gamma   90.00
#
_symmetry.space_group_name_H-M   'P 1'
#
loop_
_entity.id
_entity.type
_entity.pdbx_description
1 polymer ?
#
loop_
_entity_poly.entity_id
_entity_poly.type
_entity_poly.pdbx_seq_one_letter_code
_entity_poly.pdbx_strand_id
1 'polypeptide(L)'
;MGFTKQNARNKLRIAWSNCGTDSDPVKINDLTITPEPLSVPGLLTLTADVDLKSNITSPIKVSVIVKKKSFFGWVEIPCLDNIGSCTYEDVCTLTPFKEPCPPIFSKHNVPCTCPITQ
;
A
#
# COMPACT_ATOMS: atom_id res chain seq x y z
N MET A 1 3.85 -45.26 -16.69
CA MET A 1 3.32 -43.96 -17.14
C MET A 1 2.97 -43.14 -15.91
N GLY A 2 3.75 -42.10 -15.63
CA GLY A 2 3.68 -41.34 -14.38
C GLY A 2 2.48 -40.40 -14.34
N PHE A 3 1.74 -40.42 -13.24
CA PHE A 3 0.75 -39.41 -12.92
C PHE A 3 1.46 -38.12 -12.51
N THR A 4 1.49 -37.14 -13.41
CA THR A 4 1.97 -35.79 -13.10
C THR A 4 1.02 -35.18 -12.06
N LYS A 5 1.47 -35.08 -10.81
CA LYS A 5 0.79 -34.28 -9.77
C LYS A 5 0.80 -32.83 -10.23
N GLN A 6 -0.34 -32.31 -10.67
CA GLN A 6 -0.52 -30.86 -10.80
C GLN A 6 -0.48 -30.25 -9.39
N ASN A 7 0.66 -29.67 -9.04
CA ASN A 7 0.82 -28.91 -7.81
C ASN A 7 0.25 -27.51 -8.06
N ALA A 8 -1.08 -27.39 -7.95
CA ALA A 8 -1.77 -26.11 -8.01
C ALA A 8 -1.43 -25.28 -6.75
N ARG A 9 -0.26 -24.63 -6.74
CA ARG A 9 -0.05 -23.49 -5.84
C ARG A 9 -0.98 -22.39 -6.35
N ASN A 10 -2.05 -22.09 -5.61
CA ASN A 10 -2.85 -20.90 -5.85
C ASN A 10 -1.92 -19.68 -5.87
N LYS A 11 -1.57 -19.18 -7.06
CA LYS A 11 -0.70 -18.02 -7.23
C LYS A 11 -1.56 -16.80 -6.87
N LEU A 12 -1.47 -16.35 -5.62
CA LEU A 12 -2.03 -15.06 -5.20
C LEU A 12 -1.35 -13.98 -6.04
N ARG A 13 -2.13 -13.35 -6.92
CA ARG A 13 -1.72 -12.18 -7.69
C ARG A 13 -2.16 -10.93 -6.95
N ILE A 14 -1.41 -9.86 -7.11
CA ILE A 14 -1.76 -8.59 -6.50
C ILE A 14 -2.85 -7.96 -7.38
N ALA A 15 -3.90 -7.50 -6.72
CA ALA A 15 -5.01 -6.80 -7.37
C ALA A 15 -5.35 -5.58 -6.52
N TRP A 16 -5.58 -4.46 -7.19
CA TRP A 16 -5.88 -3.18 -6.56
C TRP A 16 -6.81 -2.36 -7.45
N SER A 17 -7.47 -1.38 -6.86
CA SER A 17 -8.34 -0.42 -7.55
C SER A 17 -8.58 0.78 -6.63
N ASN A 18 -8.89 1.95 -7.20
CA ASN A 18 -9.41 3.07 -6.41
C ASN A 18 -10.87 2.80 -6.03
N CYS A 19 -11.21 2.94 -4.74
CA CYS A 19 -12.58 2.74 -4.25
C CYS A 19 -13.47 3.99 -4.39
N GLY A 20 -12.84 5.17 -4.43
CA GLY A 20 -13.55 6.45 -4.45
C GLY A 20 -13.78 7.00 -5.85
N THR A 21 -14.14 8.29 -5.90
CA THR A 21 -14.56 8.97 -7.13
C THR A 21 -13.40 9.67 -7.84
N ASP A 22 -13.65 10.22 -9.03
CA ASP A 22 -12.65 11.05 -9.70
C ASP A 22 -12.46 12.42 -9.04
N SER A 23 -13.36 12.85 -8.15
CA SER A 23 -13.16 14.06 -7.34
C SER A 23 -12.29 13.85 -6.11
N ASP A 24 -11.85 12.63 -5.84
CA ASP A 24 -11.00 12.34 -4.69
C ASP A 24 -9.64 13.04 -4.82
N PRO A 25 -9.07 13.53 -3.71
CA PRO A 25 -7.85 14.35 -3.71
C PRO A 25 -6.60 13.61 -4.18
N VAL A 26 -6.62 12.28 -4.16
CA VAL A 26 -5.53 11.40 -4.57
C VAL A 26 -6.09 10.33 -5.50
N LYS A 27 -5.48 10.16 -6.67
CA LYS A 27 -5.83 9.10 -7.63
C LYS A 27 -4.60 8.27 -7.93
N ILE A 28 -4.72 6.95 -7.80
CA ILE A 28 -3.66 6.02 -8.22
C ILE A 28 -3.95 5.58 -9.66
N ASN A 29 -3.05 5.88 -10.58
CA ASN A 29 -3.18 5.54 -12.00
C ASN A 29 -2.57 4.17 -12.30
N ASP A 30 -1.39 3.90 -11.76
CA ASP A 30 -0.72 2.60 -11.83
C ASP A 30 -0.11 2.24 -10.47
N LEU A 31 -0.15 0.96 -10.13
CA LEU A 31 0.51 0.41 -8.95
C LEU A 31 1.00 -0.99 -9.28
N THR A 32 2.32 -1.16 -9.25
CA THR A 32 2.98 -2.42 -9.55
C THR A 32 3.85 -2.84 -8.37
N ILE A 33 3.68 -4.08 -7.91
CA ILE A 33 4.44 -4.64 -6.79
C ILE A 33 5.04 -5.97 -7.25
N THR A 34 6.35 -6.13 -7.08
CA THR A 34 7.09 -7.33 -7.50
C THR A 34 8.01 -7.85 -6.39
N PRO A 35 8.33 -9.16 -6.34
CA PRO A 35 7.90 -10.22 -7.27
C PRO A 35 6.49 -10.78 -6.98
N GLU A 36 5.88 -11.41 -7.99
CA GLU A 36 4.63 -12.16 -7.82
C GLU A 36 4.83 -13.69 -8.02
N PRO A 37 4.54 -14.55 -7.01
CA PRO A 37 3.96 -14.22 -5.71
C PRO A 37 4.98 -13.61 -4.75
N LEU A 38 4.49 -12.78 -3.82
CA LEU A 38 5.33 -12.17 -2.79
C LEU A 38 5.93 -13.26 -1.89
N SER A 39 7.23 -13.14 -1.61
CA SER A 39 7.93 -13.97 -0.65
C SER A 39 8.40 -13.10 0.51
N VAL A 40 8.02 -13.47 1.74
CA VAL A 40 8.41 -12.77 2.96
C VAL A 40 9.14 -13.77 3.87
N PRO A 41 10.38 -13.47 4.32
CA PRO A 41 11.16 -12.28 4.02
C PRO A 41 11.68 -12.25 2.57
N GLY A 42 11.87 -11.05 2.01
CA GLY A 42 12.36 -10.87 0.65
C GLY A 42 12.39 -9.41 0.23
N LEU A 43 13.13 -9.10 -0.85
CA LEU A 43 13.13 -7.78 -1.46
C LEU A 43 11.88 -7.60 -2.31
N LEU A 44 11.22 -6.45 -2.12
CA LEU A 44 10.07 -6.03 -2.90
C LEU A 44 10.41 -4.76 -3.67
N THR A 45 9.93 -4.67 -4.91
CA THR A 45 9.97 -3.43 -5.70
C THR A 45 8.55 -2.92 -5.89
N LEU A 46 8.34 -1.66 -5.50
CA LEU A 46 7.09 -0.92 -5.62
C LEU A 46 7.28 0.19 -6.66
N THR A 47 6.36 0.26 -7.63
CA THR A 47 6.24 1.38 -8.56
C THR A 47 4.81 1.89 -8.47
N ALA A 48 4.64 3.21 -8.38
CA ALA A 48 3.33 3.85 -8.31
C ALA A 48 3.32 5.11 -9.19
N ASP A 49 2.20 5.33 -9.87
CA ASP A 49 1.84 6.56 -10.56
C ASP A 49 0.60 7.14 -9.89
N VAL A 50 0.71 8.38 -9.39
CA VAL A 50 -0.26 8.98 -8.48
C VAL A 50 -0.47 10.45 -8.83
N ASP A 51 -1.73 10.83 -9.03
CA ASP A 51 -2.14 12.22 -9.18
C ASP A 51 -2.62 12.78 -7.84
N LEU A 52 -2.15 13.97 -7.51
CA LEU A 52 -2.66 14.80 -6.41
C LEU A 52 -3.51 15.93 -7.01
N LYS A 53 -4.77 16.04 -6.58
CA LYS A 53 -5.71 17.09 -7.00
C LYS A 53 -5.87 18.19 -5.96
N SER A 54 -5.26 18.00 -4.79
CA SER A 54 -5.24 18.97 -3.70
C SER A 54 -3.98 18.77 -2.87
N ASN A 55 -3.56 19.83 -2.17
CA ASN A 55 -2.46 19.75 -1.22
C ASN A 55 -2.81 18.79 -0.07
N ILE A 56 -1.86 17.91 0.22
CA ILE A 56 -1.94 16.91 1.27
C ILE A 56 -1.18 17.46 2.47
N THR A 57 -1.92 17.96 3.45
CA THR A 57 -1.39 18.65 4.64
C THR A 57 -1.85 17.94 5.92
N SER A 58 -1.02 17.94 6.95
CA SER A 58 -1.38 17.39 8.26
C SER A 58 -2.56 18.15 8.87
N PRO A 59 -3.49 17.47 9.57
CA PRO A 59 -3.51 16.03 9.82
C PRO A 59 -4.15 15.22 8.68
N ILE A 60 -3.59 14.06 8.37
CA ILE A 60 -4.15 13.13 7.37
C ILE A 60 -4.65 11.86 8.05
N LYS A 61 -5.96 11.73 8.16
CA LYS A 61 -6.60 10.54 8.72
C LYS A 61 -6.67 9.41 7.67
N VAL A 62 -6.18 8.22 8.03
CA VAL A 62 -6.23 7.02 7.17
C VAL A 62 -6.86 5.86 7.94
N SER A 63 -7.90 5.26 7.36
CA SER A 63 -8.54 4.04 7.89
C SER A 63 -8.16 2.84 7.04
N VAL A 64 -7.52 1.84 7.64
CA VAL A 64 -7.10 0.60 6.98
C VAL A 64 -7.97 -0.54 7.48
N ILE A 65 -8.47 -1.37 6.56
CA ILE A 65 -9.19 -2.61 6.88
C ILE A 65 -8.43 -3.77 6.27
N VAL A 66 -7.94 -4.68 7.12
CA VAL A 66 -7.19 -5.86 6.71
C VAL A 66 -8.05 -7.10 6.94
N LYS A 67 -8.27 -7.87 5.88
CA LYS A 67 -9.03 -9.13 5.96
C LYS A 67 -8.21 -10.31 5.47
N LYS A 68 -8.33 -11.44 6.17
CA LYS A 68 -7.74 -12.72 5.77
C LYS A 68 -8.83 -13.65 5.27
N LYS A 69 -8.62 -14.24 4.09
CA LYS A 69 -9.52 -15.28 3.58
C LYS A 69 -9.32 -16.56 4.41
N SER A 70 -10.41 -17.05 4.98
CA SER A 70 -10.50 -18.30 5.75
C SER A 70 -11.51 -19.24 5.10
N PHE A 71 -11.69 -20.43 5.68
CA PHE A 71 -12.72 -21.37 5.25
C PHE A 71 -14.15 -20.81 5.40
N PHE A 72 -14.39 -19.97 6.41
CA PHE A 72 -15.71 -19.39 6.73
C PHE A 72 -15.96 -18.02 6.06
N GLY A 73 -15.07 -17.59 5.16
CA GLY A 73 -15.13 -16.28 4.51
C GLY A 73 -13.99 -15.36 4.92
N TRP A 74 -14.18 -14.04 4.73
CA TRP A 74 -13.20 -13.02 5.03
C TRP A 74 -13.28 -12.59 6.50
N VAL A 75 -12.23 -12.89 7.27
CA VAL A 75 -12.11 -12.52 8.68
C VAL A 75 -11.31 -11.23 8.79
N GLU A 76 -11.86 -10.23 9.45
CA GLU A 76 -11.16 -8.98 9.73
C GLU A 76 -10.11 -9.17 10.83
N ILE A 77 -8.92 -8.63 10.59
CA ILE A 77 -7.82 -8.67 11.56
C ILE A 77 -7.91 -7.40 12.41
N PRO A 78 -8.08 -7.50 13.75
CA PRO A 78 -8.20 -6.32 14.60
C PRO A 78 -6.91 -5.50 14.62
N CYS A 79 -7.01 -4.23 15.00
CA CYS A 79 -5.83 -3.41 15.26
C CYS A 79 -5.15 -3.85 16.56
N LEU A 80 -3.88 -4.22 16.48
CA LEU A 80 -3.01 -4.47 17.63
C LEU A 80 -1.63 -3.88 17.35
N ASP A 81 -1.11 -3.05 18.25
CA ASP A 81 0.20 -2.41 18.11
C ASP A 81 0.44 -1.74 16.73
N ASN A 82 -0.58 -1.02 16.23
CA ASN A 82 -0.58 -0.37 14.91
C ASN A 82 -0.51 -1.31 13.70
N ILE A 83 -0.89 -2.58 13.88
CA ILE A 83 -0.94 -3.60 12.83
C ILE A 83 -2.37 -4.18 12.75
N GLY A 84 -2.90 -4.33 11.53
CA GLY A 84 -4.25 -4.85 11.27
C GLY A 84 -5.21 -3.77 10.79
N SER A 85 -6.48 -3.87 11.17
CA SER A 85 -7.52 -2.90 10.79
C SER A 85 -7.50 -1.69 11.72
N CYS A 86 -6.56 -0.77 11.47
CA CYS A 86 -6.31 0.41 12.30
C CYS A 86 -6.83 1.70 11.64
N THR A 87 -7.18 2.67 12.49
CA THR A 87 -7.37 4.07 12.07
C THR A 87 -6.22 4.90 12.60
N TYR A 88 -5.50 5.55 11.70
CA TYR A 88 -4.40 6.45 12.01
C TYR A 88 -4.92 7.88 11.88
N GLU A 89 -4.89 8.65 12.98
CA GLU A 89 -5.46 10.00 13.01
C GLU A 89 -4.62 11.02 12.24
N ASP A 90 -3.30 10.82 12.20
CA ASP A 90 -2.41 11.60 11.34
C ASP A 90 -1.21 10.80 10.86
N VAL A 91 -1.26 10.32 9.62
CA VAL A 91 -0.14 9.59 9.01
C VAL A 91 1.10 10.46 8.74
N CYS A 92 0.98 11.79 8.73
CA CYS A 92 2.15 12.68 8.65
C CYS A 92 3.08 12.51 9.85
N THR A 93 2.54 12.17 11.03
CA THR A 93 3.34 11.92 12.24
C THR A 93 4.02 10.56 12.25
N LEU A 94 3.62 9.66 11.35
CA LEU A 94 4.12 8.28 11.26
C LEU A 94 5.25 8.13 10.25
N THR A 95 5.63 9.19 9.52
CA THR A 95 6.71 9.09 8.53
C THR A 95 8.02 8.71 9.21
N PRO A 96 8.69 7.62 8.78
CA PRO A 96 10.00 7.26 9.31
C PRO A 96 11.12 8.14 8.72
N PHE A 97 10.81 8.94 7.70
CA PHE A 97 11.80 9.73 6.97
C PHE A 97 12.07 11.06 7.67
N LYS A 98 13.32 11.50 7.60
CA LYS A 98 13.80 12.79 8.08
C LYS A 98 14.63 13.43 6.97
N GLU A 99 14.86 14.74 7.06
CA GLU A 99 15.78 15.40 6.16
C GLU A 99 17.25 15.06 6.51
N PRO A 100 18.11 14.86 5.50
CA PRO A 100 17.82 14.89 4.06
C PRO A 100 17.05 13.64 3.59
N CYS A 101 16.10 13.81 2.65
CA CYS A 101 15.30 12.71 2.13
C CYS A 101 16.14 11.65 1.40
N PRO A 102 15.73 10.37 1.43
CA PRO A 102 16.38 9.32 0.64
C PRO A 102 16.40 9.64 -0.87
N PRO A 103 17.41 9.16 -1.63
CA PRO A 103 17.60 9.54 -3.03
C PRO A 103 16.40 9.33 -3.96
N ILE A 104 15.52 8.36 -3.66
CA ILE A 104 14.32 8.09 -4.45
C ILE A 104 13.36 9.29 -4.47
N PHE A 105 13.21 9.99 -3.34
CA PHE A 105 12.34 11.15 -3.22
C PHE A 105 12.89 12.33 -4.04
N SER A 106 14.17 12.64 -3.86
CA SER A 106 14.83 13.73 -4.59
C SER A 106 14.89 13.46 -6.11
N LYS A 107 15.11 12.22 -6.53
CA LYS A 107 15.12 11.83 -7.95
C LYS A 107 13.77 12.07 -8.64
N HIS A 108 12.67 11.89 -7.90
CA HIS A 108 11.32 12.05 -8.41
C HIS A 108 10.69 13.40 -8.02
N ASN A 109 11.45 14.30 -7.39
CA ASN A 109 10.99 15.62 -6.92
C ASN A 109 9.75 15.55 -6.02
N VAL A 110 9.68 14.53 -5.16
CA VAL A 110 8.59 14.32 -4.19
C VAL A 110 9.14 14.49 -2.78
N PRO A 111 8.49 15.25 -1.88
CA PRO A 111 8.95 15.35 -0.49
C PRO A 111 8.76 14.04 0.29
N CYS A 112 9.64 13.75 1.25
CA CYS A 112 9.54 12.58 2.12
C CYS A 112 8.79 12.85 3.44
N THR A 113 8.38 14.10 3.66
CA THR A 113 7.63 14.59 4.81
C THR A 113 6.42 15.39 4.31
N CYS A 114 5.41 15.56 5.16
CA CYS A 114 4.32 16.48 4.88
C CYS A 114 4.79 17.95 5.01
N PRO A 115 4.19 18.90 4.25
CA PRO A 115 3.10 18.71 3.30
C PRO A 115 3.56 18.18 1.93
N ILE A 116 2.66 17.49 1.22
CA ILE A 116 2.85 17.11 -0.18
C ILE A 116 1.93 18.00 -1.02
N THR A 117 2.52 18.90 -1.81
CA THR A 117 1.78 19.88 -2.62
C THR A 117 1.82 19.52 -4.10
N GLN A 118 0.76 19.88 -4.82
CA GLN A 118 0.68 19.74 -6.28
C GLN A 118 1.62 20.70 -7.00
#